data_AF-A0AAD2PY93-F1
#
_entry.id   AF-A0AAD2PY93-F1
#
_cell.length_a   1.000
_cell.length_b   1.000
_cell.length_c   1.000
_cell.angle_alpha   90.00
_cell.angle_beta   90.00
_cell.angle_gamma   90.00
#
_symmetry.space_group_name_H-M   'P 1'
#
loop_
_entity.id
_entity.type
_entity.pdbx_description
1 polymer ?
#
loop_
_entity_poly.entity_id
_entity_poly.type
_entity_poly.pdbx_seq_one_letter_code
_entity_poly.pdbx_strand_id
1 'polypeptide(L)'
;MLAPLENLKAHKVQMIAKAKDWAEQLRPNLLHKHDVLPLIWSTIMKKLEYPMALATLDAQQWTDIMSPVLQVCLPKAGVCCNFPRDVVFALLSYQCLGLPHPFGCQVLKHFEMLLRHLANRTKTGDYMEATFQAHQLETGTSFGILQQAYNNTAILASDTWMKRVWHRLEGLDIYVACDSPALSHRCMDDSLQGDLFINLEVDQDELLWLNWCRMFLQDQSPYQSKLIGLLVDIMAVDWLLQQWPPNLSTCPKVRIACEDLSFENHPLSPMDARFDLVSSIREAILWSSVDWSPQHVYC
;
A
#
# COMPACT_ATOMS: atom_id res chain seq x y z
N MET A 1 13.42 5.79 -0.57
CA MET A 1 12.04 5.36 -0.91
C MET A 1 12.06 3.86 -1.15
N LEU A 2 11.37 3.09 -0.31
CA LEU A 2 10.99 1.71 -0.61
C LEU A 2 10.09 1.79 -1.85
N ALA A 3 10.45 1.08 -2.92
CA ALA A 3 9.73 1.20 -4.19
C ALA A 3 8.24 0.83 -3.99
N PRO A 4 7.28 1.65 -4.45
CA PRO A 4 5.86 1.38 -4.26
C PRO A 4 5.40 0.12 -5.01
N LEU A 5 6.10 -0.26 -6.09
CA LEU A 5 5.84 -1.47 -6.85
C LEU A 5 7.13 -2.30 -6.94
N GLU A 6 7.14 -3.44 -6.26
CA GLU A 6 8.23 -4.39 -6.36
C GLU A 6 8.05 -5.24 -7.62
N ASN A 7 8.99 -5.17 -8.56
CA ASN A 7 9.02 -6.12 -9.67
C ASN A 7 9.59 -7.47 -9.20
N LEU A 8 8.76 -8.25 -8.50
CA LEU A 8 9.10 -9.54 -7.92
C LEU A 8 9.70 -10.51 -8.95
N LYS A 9 9.16 -10.50 -10.18
CA LYS A 9 9.63 -11.36 -11.26
C LYS A 9 11.07 -11.04 -11.67
N ALA A 10 11.35 -9.77 -11.92
CA ALA A 10 12.71 -9.33 -12.27
C ALA A 10 13.69 -9.58 -11.11
N HIS A 11 13.25 -9.33 -9.87
CA HIS A 11 14.06 -9.56 -8.68
C HIS A 11 14.44 -11.05 -8.53
N LYS A 12 13.47 -11.96 -8.68
CA LYS A 12 13.71 -13.41 -8.65
C LYS A 12 14.71 -13.83 -9.72
N VAL A 13 14.55 -13.37 -10.97
CA VAL A 13 15.46 -13.69 -12.07
C VAL A 13 16.88 -13.21 -11.76
N GLN A 14 17.04 -11.99 -11.25
CA GLN A 14 18.34 -11.45 -10.88
C GLN A 14 19.01 -12.26 -9.76
N MET A 15 18.26 -12.70 -8.74
CA MET A 15 18.80 -13.53 -7.67
C MET A 15 19.22 -14.91 -8.17
N ILE A 16 18.41 -15.54 -9.02
CA ILE A 16 18.75 -16.83 -9.64
C ILE A 16 20.04 -16.70 -10.46
N ALA A 17 20.18 -15.62 -11.24
CA ALA A 17 21.40 -15.36 -12.01
C ALA A 17 22.63 -15.26 -11.08
N LYS A 18 22.56 -14.45 -10.01
CA LYS A 18 23.64 -14.34 -9.03
C LYS A 18 24.00 -15.68 -8.37
N ALA A 19 23.00 -16.49 -8.05
CA ALA A 19 23.19 -17.81 -7.45
C ALA A 19 23.88 -18.78 -8.43
N LYS A 20 23.48 -18.77 -9.71
CA LYS A 20 24.11 -19.55 -10.78
C LYS A 20 25.54 -19.11 -11.06
N ASP A 21 25.78 -17.80 -11.21
CA ASP A 21 27.11 -17.25 -11.48
C ASP A 21 28.10 -17.62 -10.37
N TRP A 22 27.67 -17.52 -9.11
CA TRP A 22 28.47 -17.93 -7.97
C TRP A 22 28.71 -19.45 -7.96
N ALA A 23 27.69 -20.26 -8.27
CA ALA A 23 27.81 -21.71 -8.31
C ALA A 23 28.78 -22.18 -9.42
N GLU A 24 28.76 -21.55 -10.60
CA GLU A 24 29.70 -21.85 -11.69
C GLU A 24 31.13 -21.46 -11.33
N GLN A 25 31.34 -20.33 -10.65
CA GLN A 25 32.66 -19.94 -10.13
C GLN A 25 33.21 -20.95 -9.10
N LEU A 26 32.33 -21.60 -8.34
CA LEU A 26 32.72 -22.60 -7.34
C LEU A 26 33.03 -23.97 -7.94
N ARG A 27 32.44 -24.29 -9.10
CA ARG A 27 32.53 -25.61 -9.74
C ARG A 27 33.97 -26.11 -9.95
N PRO A 28 34.91 -25.33 -10.51
CA PRO A 28 36.29 -25.80 -10.72
C PRO A 28 37.14 -25.89 -9.44
N ASN A 29 36.72 -25.24 -8.35
CA ASN A 29 37.58 -25.11 -7.17
C ASN A 29 37.61 -26.40 -6.34
N LEU A 30 38.82 -26.82 -5.92
CA LEU A 30 38.99 -27.80 -4.85
C LEU A 30 38.84 -27.08 -3.50
N LEU A 31 37.92 -27.59 -2.68
CA LEU A 31 37.66 -27.11 -1.33
C LEU A 31 37.71 -28.29 -0.37
N HIS A 32 38.15 -28.04 0.85
CA HIS A 32 38.04 -29.02 1.91
C HIS A 32 36.56 -29.25 2.23
N LYS A 33 36.14 -30.51 2.45
CA LYS A 33 34.72 -30.87 2.61
C LYS A 33 34.01 -30.08 3.70
N HIS A 34 34.71 -29.84 4.82
CA HIS A 34 34.17 -29.11 5.97
C HIS A 34 34.03 -27.60 5.74
N ASP A 35 34.74 -27.03 4.76
CA ASP A 35 34.73 -25.59 4.50
C ASP A 35 33.59 -25.18 3.56
N VAL A 36 32.97 -26.14 2.87
CA VAL A 36 31.94 -25.88 1.86
C VAL A 36 30.67 -25.25 2.45
N LEU A 37 30.15 -25.79 3.56
CA LEU A 37 28.92 -25.26 4.17
C LEU A 37 29.13 -23.87 4.81
N PRO A 38 30.21 -23.62 5.59
CA PRO A 38 30.52 -22.27 6.07
C PRO A 38 30.70 -21.26 4.94
N LEU A 39 31.26 -21.67 3.80
CA LEU A 39 31.44 -20.80 2.64
C LEU A 39 30.11 -20.31 2.06
N ILE A 40 29.07 -21.16 2.01
CA ILE A 40 27.73 -20.76 1.55
C ILE A 40 27.24 -19.58 2.39
N TRP A 41 27.35 -19.70 3.72
CA TRP A 41 26.89 -18.69 4.66
C TRP A 41 27.68 -17.38 4.57
N SER A 42 29.01 -17.47 4.48
CA SER A 42 29.88 -16.27 4.50
C SER A 42 29.90 -15.52 3.16
N THR A 43 29.53 -16.17 2.04
CA THR A 43 29.63 -15.55 0.71
C THR A 43 28.28 -15.35 0.04
N ILE A 44 27.70 -16.38 -0.58
CA ILE A 44 26.47 -16.24 -1.38
C ILE A 44 25.28 -15.82 -0.52
N MET A 45 25.15 -16.37 0.70
CA MET A 45 24.07 -15.95 1.60
C MET A 45 24.17 -14.46 1.94
N LYS A 46 25.37 -13.90 2.13
CA LYS A 46 25.54 -12.44 2.32
C LYS A 46 25.14 -11.62 1.10
N LYS A 47 25.41 -12.11 -0.11
CA LYS A 47 24.93 -11.46 -1.34
C LYS A 47 23.40 -11.50 -1.48
N LEU A 48 22.77 -12.58 -1.01
CA LEU A 48 21.32 -12.75 -1.00
C LEU A 48 20.64 -12.04 0.19
N GLU A 49 21.36 -11.80 1.28
CA GLU A 49 20.85 -11.14 2.49
C GLU A 49 20.58 -9.64 2.26
N TYR A 50 21.38 -8.97 1.43
CA TYR A 50 21.17 -7.56 1.09
C TYR A 50 19.76 -7.28 0.53
N PRO A 51 19.29 -7.98 -0.52
CA PRO A 51 17.94 -7.76 -1.04
C PRO A 51 16.82 -8.30 -0.15
N MET A 52 17.07 -9.23 0.78
CA MET A 52 16.03 -9.79 1.67
C MET A 52 15.27 -8.73 2.46
N ALA A 53 15.95 -7.64 2.82
CA ALA A 53 15.38 -6.48 3.49
C ALA A 53 14.15 -5.91 2.74
N LEU A 54 14.24 -5.82 1.42
CA LEU A 54 13.23 -5.17 0.59
C LEU A 54 12.35 -6.19 -0.13
N ALA A 55 12.89 -7.38 -0.38
CA ALA A 55 12.22 -8.39 -1.17
C ALA A 55 11.15 -9.11 -0.36
N THR A 56 10.00 -9.40 -0.98
CA THR A 56 8.96 -10.23 -0.40
C THR A 56 8.79 -11.51 -1.21
N LEU A 57 9.79 -12.40 -1.17
CA LEU A 57 9.76 -13.70 -1.86
C LEU A 57 9.23 -14.83 -0.97
N ASP A 58 8.57 -15.81 -1.57
CA ASP A 58 8.00 -16.97 -0.87
C ASP A 58 9.05 -18.05 -0.59
N ALA A 59 8.73 -18.97 0.33
CA ALA A 59 9.63 -20.07 0.69
C ALA A 59 10.02 -20.91 -0.53
N GLN A 60 9.07 -21.25 -1.41
CA GLN A 60 9.34 -22.00 -2.63
C GLN A 60 10.25 -21.23 -3.60
N GLN A 61 10.07 -19.92 -3.72
CA GLN A 61 10.91 -19.08 -4.57
C GLN A 61 12.36 -19.04 -4.04
N TRP A 62 12.55 -19.02 -2.73
CA TRP A 62 13.88 -19.14 -2.12
C TRP A 62 14.51 -20.51 -2.35
N THR A 63 13.73 -21.59 -2.30
CA THR A 63 14.20 -22.93 -2.65
C THR A 63 14.68 -22.98 -4.10
N ASP A 64 13.97 -22.35 -5.03
CA ASP A 64 14.41 -22.24 -6.44
C ASP A 64 15.75 -21.49 -6.57
N ILE A 65 15.90 -20.37 -5.84
CA ILE A 65 17.13 -19.54 -5.84
C ILE A 65 18.32 -20.32 -5.27
N MET A 66 18.12 -21.08 -4.19
CA MET A 66 19.17 -21.85 -3.54
C MET A 66 19.48 -23.17 -4.23
N SER A 67 18.57 -23.70 -5.04
CA SER A 67 18.74 -24.96 -5.76
C SER A 67 20.08 -25.07 -6.52
N PRO A 68 20.48 -24.10 -7.40
CA PRO A 68 21.76 -24.18 -8.11
C PRO A 68 22.98 -24.17 -7.19
N VAL A 69 22.92 -23.41 -6.09
CA VAL A 69 23.99 -23.34 -5.07
C VAL A 69 24.16 -24.71 -4.41
N LEU A 70 23.07 -25.31 -3.94
CA LEU A 70 23.09 -26.59 -3.24
C LEU A 70 23.48 -27.75 -4.16
N GLN A 71 23.07 -27.73 -5.43
CA GLN A 71 23.45 -28.75 -6.41
C GLN A 71 24.98 -28.85 -6.60
N VAL A 72 25.70 -27.73 -6.50
CA VAL A 72 27.17 -27.70 -6.60
C VAL A 72 27.83 -27.95 -5.24
N CYS A 73 27.30 -27.39 -4.17
CA CYS A 73 27.95 -27.44 -2.86
C CYS A 73 27.80 -28.79 -2.16
N LEU A 74 26.64 -29.44 -2.22
CA LEU A 74 26.40 -30.68 -1.48
C LEU A 74 27.37 -31.81 -1.89
N PRO A 75 27.60 -32.08 -3.20
CA PRO A 75 28.59 -33.08 -3.61
C PRO A 75 30.01 -32.76 -3.14
N LYS A 76 30.39 -31.48 -3.14
CA LYS A 76 31.70 -31.03 -2.65
C LYS A 76 31.85 -31.20 -1.14
N ALA A 77 30.76 -31.07 -0.38
CA ALA A 77 30.72 -31.38 1.05
C ALA A 77 30.71 -32.90 1.35
N GLY A 78 30.61 -33.75 0.33
CA GLY A 78 30.47 -35.21 0.50
C GLY A 78 29.04 -35.67 0.77
N VAL A 79 28.04 -34.83 0.49
CA VAL A 79 26.62 -35.11 0.64
C VAL A 79 25.97 -35.31 -0.72
N CYS A 80 24.91 -36.11 -0.81
CA CYS A 80 24.16 -36.30 -2.05
C CYS A 80 23.58 -34.97 -2.58
N CYS A 81 23.67 -34.71 -3.88
CA CYS A 81 23.06 -33.51 -4.50
C CYS A 81 21.53 -33.44 -4.32
N ASN A 82 20.88 -34.61 -4.24
CA ASN A 82 19.44 -34.79 -4.06
C ASN A 82 19.04 -34.93 -2.58
N PHE A 83 19.94 -34.58 -1.65
CA PHE A 83 19.61 -34.65 -0.22
C PHE A 83 18.38 -33.78 0.10
N PRO A 84 17.40 -34.28 0.88
CA PRO A 84 16.15 -33.59 1.15
C PRO A 84 16.39 -32.17 1.68
N ARG A 85 15.78 -31.17 1.04
CA ARG A 85 16.04 -29.75 1.35
C ARG A 85 15.62 -29.39 2.77
N ASP A 86 14.56 -30.01 3.29
CA ASP A 86 14.12 -29.80 4.67
C ASP A 86 15.21 -30.22 5.68
N VAL A 87 15.93 -31.31 5.41
CA VAL A 87 17.05 -31.80 6.24
C VAL A 87 18.32 -30.96 6.01
N VAL A 88 18.49 -30.34 4.84
CA VAL A 88 19.57 -29.37 4.63
C VAL A 88 19.40 -28.16 5.55
N PHE A 89 18.17 -27.64 5.63
CA PHE A 89 17.87 -26.41 6.34
C PHE A 89 17.53 -26.58 7.82
N ALA A 90 17.30 -27.82 8.27
CA ALA A 90 17.01 -28.13 9.66
C ALA A 90 18.26 -27.98 10.57
N LEU A 91 18.00 -27.81 11.88
CA LEU A 91 19.04 -27.52 12.88
C LEU A 91 20.01 -28.68 13.09
N LEU A 92 21.27 -28.34 13.41
CA LEU A 92 22.33 -29.29 13.78
C LEU A 92 21.95 -30.16 14.99
N SER A 93 21.11 -29.66 15.91
CA SER A 93 20.63 -30.43 17.07
C SER A 93 19.88 -31.71 16.67
N TYR A 94 19.28 -31.72 15.48
CA TYR A 94 18.59 -32.88 14.90
C TYR A 94 19.49 -33.66 13.91
N GLN A 95 20.82 -33.53 14.01
CA GLN A 95 21.80 -34.17 13.12
C GLN A 95 21.64 -33.80 11.63
N CYS A 96 21.01 -32.65 11.38
CA CYS A 96 20.83 -32.07 10.05
C CYS A 96 22.04 -31.22 9.66
N LEU A 97 22.04 -30.63 8.45
CA LEU A 97 23.18 -29.84 7.95
C LEU A 97 23.28 -28.44 8.58
N GLY A 98 22.19 -27.90 9.15
CA GLY A 98 22.21 -26.63 9.87
C GLY A 98 22.26 -25.38 9.00
N LEU A 99 21.96 -25.45 7.71
CA LEU A 99 22.00 -24.27 6.86
C LEU A 99 20.76 -23.39 7.14
N PRO A 100 20.88 -22.09 7.42
CA PRO A 100 19.69 -21.26 7.66
C PRO A 100 18.83 -21.17 6.40
N HIS A 101 17.53 -21.44 6.53
CA HIS A 101 16.61 -21.29 5.40
C HIS A 101 16.50 -19.80 5.00
N PRO A 102 16.71 -19.42 3.71
CA PRO A 102 16.71 -18.02 3.29
C PRO A 102 15.40 -17.27 3.59
N PHE A 103 14.25 -17.95 3.50
CA PHE A 103 12.96 -17.37 3.90
C PHE A 103 12.93 -16.94 5.38
N GLY A 104 13.46 -17.76 6.29
CA GLY A 104 13.57 -17.40 7.71
C GLY A 104 14.51 -16.22 7.91
N CYS A 105 15.63 -16.18 7.19
CA CYS A 105 16.52 -15.02 7.17
C CYS A 105 15.81 -13.76 6.65
N GLN A 106 14.95 -13.89 5.64
CA GLN A 106 14.19 -12.76 5.08
C GLN A 106 13.23 -12.18 6.10
N VAL A 107 12.43 -13.03 6.76
CA VAL A 107 11.52 -12.61 7.82
C VAL A 107 12.29 -11.93 8.96
N LEU A 108 13.41 -12.52 9.39
CA LEU A 108 14.28 -11.92 10.40
C LEU A 108 14.80 -10.54 9.98
N LYS A 109 15.10 -10.33 8.69
CA LYS A 109 15.50 -9.02 8.17
C LYS A 109 14.38 -8.00 8.13
N HIS A 110 13.15 -8.42 7.83
CA HIS A 110 11.98 -7.55 7.94
C HIS A 110 11.79 -7.09 9.39
N PHE A 111 11.89 -8.00 10.37
CA PHE A 111 11.87 -7.66 11.79
C PHE A 111 13.01 -6.72 12.19
N GLU A 112 14.24 -7.04 11.80
CA GLU A 112 15.41 -6.22 12.07
C GLU A 112 15.22 -4.80 11.52
N MET A 113 14.64 -4.66 10.33
CA MET A 113 14.32 -3.36 9.74
C MET A 113 13.27 -2.60 10.55
N LEU A 114 12.15 -3.24 10.89
CA LEU A 114 11.09 -2.61 11.68
C LEU A 114 11.64 -2.13 13.03
N LEU A 115 12.28 -3.03 13.79
CA LEU A 115 12.82 -2.70 15.11
C LEU A 115 13.94 -1.67 15.04
N ARG A 116 14.91 -1.83 14.13
CA ARG A 116 16.05 -0.91 14.03
C ARG A 116 15.60 0.49 13.63
N HIS A 117 14.77 0.62 12.60
CA HIS A 117 14.48 1.93 12.04
C HIS A 117 13.45 2.69 12.86
N LEU A 118 12.43 2.01 13.40
CA LEU A 118 11.42 2.62 14.26
C LEU A 118 11.99 2.98 15.63
N ALA A 119 12.75 2.07 16.29
CA ALA A 119 13.29 2.35 17.62
C ALA A 119 14.36 3.45 17.61
N ASN A 120 15.23 3.49 16.58
CA ASN A 120 16.31 4.47 16.51
C ASN A 120 15.92 5.79 15.82
N ARG A 121 14.63 5.99 15.48
CA ARG A 121 14.11 7.21 14.82
C ARG A 121 15.00 7.72 13.68
N THR A 122 15.41 6.78 12.83
CA THR A 122 16.22 7.11 11.64
C THR A 122 15.33 7.76 10.59
N LYS A 123 15.90 8.47 9.60
CA LYS A 123 15.12 9.00 8.45
C LYS A 123 14.27 7.93 7.74
N THR A 124 14.79 6.70 7.64
CA THR A 124 14.02 5.55 7.12
C THR A 124 12.85 5.18 8.04
N GLY A 125 13.04 5.32 9.35
CA GLY A 125 11.99 5.19 10.35
C GLY A 125 10.90 6.22 10.14
N ASP A 126 11.24 7.49 9.92
CA ASP A 126 10.25 8.54 9.64
C ASP A 126 9.40 8.21 8.39
N TYR A 127 10.02 7.68 7.33
CA TYR A 127 9.28 7.20 6.15
C TYR A 127 8.41 5.98 6.46
N MET A 128 8.87 5.05 7.29
CA MET A 128 8.08 3.89 7.71
C MET A 128 6.89 4.32 8.56
N GLU A 129 7.10 5.23 9.50
CA GLU A 129 6.05 5.80 10.34
C GLU A 129 5.02 6.55 9.50
N ALA A 130 5.45 7.40 8.56
CA ALA A 130 4.54 8.04 7.61
C ALA A 130 3.76 7.01 6.77
N THR A 131 4.40 5.89 6.39
CA THR A 131 3.72 4.80 5.69
C THR A 131 2.70 4.12 6.59
N PHE A 132 3.02 3.86 7.86
CA PHE A 132 2.07 3.30 8.83
C PHE A 132 0.87 4.22 9.05
N GLN A 133 1.11 5.52 9.23
CA GLN A 133 0.06 6.53 9.38
C GLN A 133 -0.80 6.62 8.10
N ALA A 134 -0.18 6.57 6.91
CA ALA A 134 -0.92 6.54 5.65
C ALA A 134 -1.85 5.32 5.56
N HIS A 135 -1.37 4.12 5.92
CA HIS A 135 -2.23 2.93 5.96
C HIS A 135 -3.33 3.06 7.01
N GLN A 136 -3.03 3.66 8.16
CA GLN A 136 -4.03 3.90 9.21
C GLN A 136 -5.12 4.87 8.73
N LEU A 137 -4.79 5.86 7.90
CA LEU A 137 -5.76 6.74 7.25
C LEU A 137 -6.55 6.03 6.14
N GLU A 138 -5.90 5.17 5.36
CA GLU A 138 -6.54 4.34 4.33
C GLU A 138 -7.55 3.36 4.93
N THR A 139 -7.24 2.74 6.06
CA THR A 139 -8.18 1.84 6.77
C THR A 139 -9.17 2.64 7.62
N GLY A 140 -8.78 3.81 8.13
CA GLY A 140 -9.57 4.73 8.96
C GLY A 140 -9.95 4.14 10.31
N THR A 141 -8.99 3.47 10.93
CA THR A 141 -9.14 2.68 12.15
C THR A 141 -8.28 3.24 13.28
N SER A 142 -8.66 2.93 14.52
CA SER A 142 -7.94 3.47 15.69
C SER A 142 -6.56 2.84 15.87
N PHE A 143 -6.37 1.62 15.37
CA PHE A 143 -5.17 0.82 15.57
C PHE A 143 -4.23 0.87 14.37
N GLY A 144 -2.92 0.73 14.63
CA GLY A 144 -1.92 0.64 13.58
C GLY A 144 -2.05 -0.68 12.79
N ILE A 145 -1.59 -0.70 11.54
CA ILE A 145 -1.77 -1.84 10.62
C ILE A 145 -1.33 -3.20 11.20
N LEU A 146 -0.26 -3.24 12.01
CA LEU A 146 0.27 -4.48 12.60
C LEU A 146 -0.52 -5.00 13.82
N GLN A 147 -1.43 -4.19 14.35
CA GLN A 147 -2.31 -4.54 15.47
C GLN A 147 -3.68 -5.03 14.99
N GLN A 148 -3.88 -5.13 13.67
CA GLN A 148 -5.15 -5.51 13.07
C GLN A 148 -5.12 -6.92 12.50
N ALA A 149 -6.32 -7.51 12.37
CA ALA A 149 -6.52 -8.76 11.66
C ALA A 149 -6.43 -8.52 10.15
N TYR A 150 -5.49 -9.19 9.48
CA TYR A 150 -5.23 -9.04 8.05
C TYR A 150 -6.47 -9.33 7.24
N ASN A 151 -7.14 -10.44 7.53
CA ASN A 151 -8.30 -10.87 6.76
C ASN A 151 -9.41 -9.82 6.73
N ASN A 152 -9.53 -8.99 7.78
CA ASN A 152 -10.59 -7.98 7.88
C ASN A 152 -10.19 -6.66 7.22
N THR A 153 -8.98 -6.17 7.49
CA THR A 153 -8.58 -4.80 7.09
C THR A 153 -7.62 -4.74 5.91
N ALA A 154 -7.07 -5.87 5.45
CA ALA A 154 -6.10 -5.86 4.34
C ALA A 154 -6.71 -5.40 3.03
N ILE A 155 -8.00 -5.62 2.78
CA ILE A 155 -8.64 -5.16 1.54
C ILE A 155 -8.64 -3.63 1.42
N LEU A 156 -8.68 -2.92 2.55
CA LEU A 156 -8.72 -1.46 2.61
C LEU A 156 -7.35 -0.81 2.42
N ALA A 157 -6.27 -1.56 2.64
CA ALA A 157 -4.89 -1.08 2.58
C ALA A 157 -4.29 -1.19 1.18
N SER A 158 -3.53 -0.18 0.76
CA SER A 158 -2.73 -0.19 -0.47
C SER A 158 -1.70 -1.33 -0.49
N ASP A 159 -1.41 -1.89 -1.68
CA ASP A 159 -0.39 -2.95 -1.83
C ASP A 159 1.03 -2.37 -1.70
N THR A 160 1.50 -2.25 -0.47
CA THR A 160 2.85 -1.81 -0.14
C THR A 160 3.69 -2.94 0.44
N TRP A 161 5.00 -2.70 0.52
CA TRP A 161 5.90 -3.59 1.27
C TRP A 161 5.39 -3.84 2.69
N MET A 162 4.80 -2.84 3.36
CA MET A 162 4.30 -2.97 4.72
C MET A 162 3.13 -3.94 4.83
N LYS A 163 2.16 -3.86 3.90
CA LYS A 163 1.04 -4.80 3.81
C LYS A 163 1.53 -6.24 3.60
N ARG A 164 2.54 -6.43 2.75
CA ARG A 164 3.13 -7.75 2.48
C ARG A 164 3.90 -8.31 3.68
N VAL A 165 4.59 -7.46 4.44
CA VAL A 165 5.22 -7.85 5.70
C VAL A 165 4.16 -8.26 6.71
N TRP A 166 3.10 -7.45 6.89
CA TRP A 166 2.00 -7.75 7.79
C TRP A 166 1.32 -9.10 7.47
N HIS A 167 1.04 -9.41 6.20
CA HIS A 167 0.54 -10.72 5.78
C HIS A 167 1.44 -11.88 6.26
N ARG A 168 2.77 -11.70 6.14
CA ARG A 168 3.74 -12.72 6.57
C ARG A 168 3.79 -12.88 8.08
N LEU A 169 3.65 -11.77 8.81
CA LEU A 169 3.65 -11.78 10.28
C LEU A 169 2.44 -12.53 10.81
N GLU A 170 1.26 -12.26 10.25
CA GLU A 170 0.04 -12.97 10.65
C GLU A 170 0.12 -14.46 10.31
N GLY A 171 0.63 -14.82 9.12
CA GLY A 171 0.83 -16.23 8.75
C GLY A 171 1.84 -16.99 9.63
N LEU A 172 2.67 -16.28 10.39
CA LEU A 172 3.62 -16.85 11.36
C LEU A 172 3.16 -16.71 12.82
N ASP A 173 1.95 -16.18 13.05
CA ASP A 173 1.40 -15.88 14.38
C ASP A 173 2.31 -14.97 15.22
N ILE A 174 2.92 -13.96 14.57
CA ILE A 174 3.80 -13.00 15.25
C ILE A 174 3.13 -11.63 15.33
N TYR A 175 2.94 -11.17 16.55
CA TYR A 175 2.35 -9.87 16.86
C TYR A 175 3.42 -8.82 17.16
N VAL A 176 3.35 -7.68 16.46
CA VAL A 176 4.24 -6.54 16.68
C VAL A 176 3.41 -5.34 17.09
N ALA A 177 3.59 -4.90 18.33
CA ALA A 177 3.04 -3.63 18.79
C ALA A 177 3.99 -2.50 18.38
N CYS A 178 3.48 -1.57 17.57
CA CYS A 178 4.15 -0.31 17.28
C CYS A 178 3.39 0.82 17.98
N ASP A 179 4.12 1.68 18.69
CA ASP A 179 3.58 2.92 19.25
C ASP A 179 3.37 3.93 18.11
N SER A 180 2.30 3.74 17.34
CA SER A 180 1.85 4.73 16.35
C SER A 180 0.94 5.74 17.04
N PRO A 181 1.02 7.05 16.72
CA PRO A 181 0.03 8.01 17.20
C PRO A 181 -1.36 7.56 16.76
N ALA A 182 -2.30 7.47 17.71
CA ALA A 182 -3.69 7.19 17.38
C ALA A 182 -4.27 8.34 16.54
N LEU A 183 -5.12 8.01 15.57
CA LEU A 183 -5.86 9.02 14.82
C LEU A 183 -6.71 9.84 15.80
N SER A 184 -6.57 11.16 15.76
CA SER A 184 -7.36 12.06 16.61
C SER A 184 -8.81 12.09 16.13
N HIS A 185 -9.74 11.86 17.06
CA HIS A 185 -11.17 12.06 16.81
C HIS A 185 -11.46 13.55 16.54
N ARG A 186 -12.37 13.82 15.60
CA ARG A 186 -12.80 15.19 15.26
C ARG A 186 -13.64 15.82 16.38
N CYS A 187 -14.35 14.99 17.15
CA CYS A 187 -15.12 15.34 18.34
C CYS A 187 -14.88 14.31 19.44
N MET A 188 -15.10 14.68 20.71
CA MET A 188 -14.82 13.83 21.88
C MET A 188 -15.66 12.53 21.93
N ASP A 189 -16.82 12.50 21.25
CA ASP A 189 -17.77 11.37 21.28
C ASP A 189 -17.83 10.57 19.97
N ASP A 190 -16.99 10.88 18.97
CA ASP A 190 -17.05 10.24 17.66
C ASP A 190 -16.19 8.98 17.59
N SER A 191 -16.77 7.83 17.25
CA SER A 191 -16.01 6.64 16.85
C SER A 191 -15.44 6.80 15.44
N LEU A 192 -14.22 6.29 15.19
CA LEU A 192 -13.71 6.22 13.83
C LEU A 192 -14.60 5.29 12.98
N GLN A 193 -14.99 5.77 11.80
CA GLN A 193 -15.94 5.07 10.93
C GLN A 193 -15.43 3.68 10.52
N GLY A 194 -14.12 3.50 10.34
CA GLY A 194 -13.55 2.19 10.02
C GLY A 194 -13.77 1.16 11.13
N ASP A 195 -13.62 1.56 12.40
CA ASP A 195 -13.85 0.67 13.53
C ASP A 195 -15.34 0.30 13.66
N LEU A 196 -16.23 1.25 13.35
CA LEU A 196 -17.67 1.00 13.31
C LEU A 196 -18.04 -0.05 12.25
N PHE A 197 -17.51 0.09 11.03
CA PHE A 197 -17.80 -0.85 9.95
C PHE A 197 -17.28 -2.26 10.24
N ILE A 198 -16.12 -2.37 10.90
CA ILE A 198 -15.57 -3.65 11.35
C ILE A 198 -16.46 -4.27 12.43
N ASN A 199 -16.92 -3.48 13.41
CA ASN A 199 -17.81 -3.96 14.48
C ASN A 199 -19.20 -4.36 13.97
N LEU A 200 -19.64 -3.81 12.84
CA LEU A 200 -20.91 -4.15 12.19
C LEU A 200 -20.80 -5.38 11.28
N GLU A 201 -19.62 -6.01 11.18
CA GLU A 201 -19.37 -7.20 10.36
C GLU A 201 -19.89 -7.07 8.91
N VAL A 202 -19.69 -5.89 8.32
CA VAL A 202 -20.09 -5.58 6.94
C VAL A 202 -19.31 -6.47 5.96
N ASP A 203 -19.94 -6.85 4.84
CA ASP A 203 -19.29 -7.64 3.79
C ASP A 203 -18.06 -6.91 3.23
N GLN A 204 -17.06 -7.67 2.74
CA GLN A 204 -15.78 -7.10 2.32
C GLN A 204 -15.89 -6.15 1.11
N ASP A 205 -16.78 -6.45 0.17
CA ASP A 205 -16.97 -5.61 -1.02
C ASP A 205 -17.69 -4.29 -0.64
N GLU A 206 -18.68 -4.38 0.24
CA GLU A 206 -19.36 -3.20 0.80
C GLU A 206 -18.42 -2.36 1.67
N LEU A 207 -17.57 -3.00 2.47
CA LEU A 207 -16.56 -2.35 3.30
C LEU A 207 -15.56 -1.56 2.45
N LEU A 208 -15.11 -2.15 1.34
CA LEU A 208 -14.24 -1.46 0.37
C LEU A 208 -14.93 -0.23 -0.22
N TRP A 209 -16.20 -0.36 -0.61
CA TRP A 209 -16.97 0.73 -1.19
C TRP A 209 -17.20 1.87 -0.19
N LEU A 210 -17.59 1.54 1.05
CA LEU A 210 -17.73 2.49 2.14
C LEU A 210 -16.41 3.21 2.44
N ASN A 211 -15.29 2.49 2.39
CA ASN A 211 -13.96 3.06 2.58
C ASN A 211 -13.60 4.06 1.47
N TRP A 212 -13.91 3.74 0.21
CA TRP A 212 -13.73 4.67 -0.91
C TRP A 212 -14.58 5.93 -0.75
N CYS A 213 -15.86 5.79 -0.38
CA CYS A 213 -16.71 6.93 -0.09
C CYS A 213 -16.13 7.80 1.03
N ARG A 214 -15.63 7.19 2.11
CA ARG A 214 -14.98 7.90 3.21
C ARG A 214 -13.75 8.68 2.73
N MET A 215 -12.84 8.02 2.02
CA MET A 215 -11.62 8.66 1.52
C MET A 215 -11.94 9.82 0.56
N PHE A 216 -12.93 9.63 -0.32
CA PHE A 216 -13.40 10.68 -1.22
C PHE A 216 -13.99 11.89 -0.47
N LEU A 217 -14.79 11.66 0.57
CA LEU A 217 -15.38 12.73 1.38
C LEU A 217 -14.35 13.48 2.23
N GLN A 218 -13.25 12.81 2.62
CA GLN A 218 -12.15 13.44 3.35
C GLN A 218 -11.24 14.29 2.46
N ASP A 219 -11.10 13.91 1.18
CA ASP A 219 -10.32 14.67 0.19
C ASP A 219 -11.06 15.90 -0.36
N GLN A 220 -12.37 15.99 -0.11
CA GLN A 220 -13.16 17.17 -0.45
C GLN A 220 -12.75 18.35 0.43
N SER A 221 -11.91 19.23 -0.11
CA SER A 221 -11.79 20.58 0.45
C SER A 221 -13.20 21.19 0.60
N PRO A 222 -13.47 22.01 1.63
CA PRO A 222 -14.79 22.63 1.84
C PRO A 222 -15.34 23.34 0.59
N TYR A 223 -14.45 23.75 -0.31
CA TYR A 223 -14.75 24.40 -1.58
C TYR A 223 -15.24 23.45 -2.69
N GLN A 224 -14.76 22.20 -2.75
CA GLN A 224 -15.20 21.24 -3.77
C GLN A 224 -16.61 20.71 -3.51
N SER A 225 -16.97 20.50 -2.24
CA SER A 225 -18.34 20.11 -1.86
C SER A 225 -19.36 21.21 -2.23
N LYS A 226 -18.98 22.49 -2.07
CA LYS A 226 -19.79 23.63 -2.51
C LYS A 226 -19.96 23.68 -4.04
N LEU A 227 -18.88 23.45 -4.81
CA LEU A 227 -18.92 23.43 -6.28
C LEU A 227 -19.78 22.29 -6.84
N ILE A 228 -19.70 21.09 -6.23
CA ILE A 228 -20.55 19.96 -6.62
C ILE A 228 -22.02 20.25 -6.30
N GLY A 229 -22.32 20.87 -5.14
CA GLY A 229 -23.66 21.32 -4.81
C GLY A 229 -24.23 22.27 -5.87
N LEU A 230 -23.45 23.27 -6.30
CA LEU A 230 -23.84 24.20 -7.36
C LEU A 230 -24.13 23.51 -8.69
N LEU A 231 -23.31 22.54 -9.08
CA LEU A 231 -23.51 21.78 -10.32
C LEU A 231 -24.82 20.98 -10.26
N VAL A 232 -25.08 20.31 -9.14
CA VAL A 232 -26.32 19.54 -8.93
C VAL A 232 -27.55 20.45 -8.96
N ASP A 233 -27.47 21.64 -8.35
CA ASP A 233 -28.56 22.62 -8.38
C ASP A 233 -28.87 23.13 -9.80
N ILE A 234 -27.83 23.44 -10.60
CA ILE A 234 -27.98 23.85 -12.00
C ILE A 234 -28.65 22.74 -12.83
N MET A 235 -28.18 21.50 -12.67
CA MET A 235 -28.74 20.36 -13.38
C MET A 235 -30.19 20.06 -12.97
N ALA A 236 -30.52 20.23 -11.68
CA ALA A 236 -31.88 20.05 -11.18
C ALA A 236 -32.85 21.10 -11.74
N VAL A 237 -32.43 22.37 -11.83
CA VAL A 237 -33.24 23.44 -12.43
C VAL A 237 -33.49 23.16 -13.92
N ASP A 238 -32.46 22.75 -14.67
CA ASP A 238 -32.62 22.44 -16.09
C ASP A 238 -33.53 21.21 -16.29
N TRP A 239 -33.39 20.18 -15.46
CA TRP A 239 -34.28 19.02 -15.46
C TRP A 239 -35.73 19.40 -15.13
N LEU A 240 -35.97 20.24 -14.12
CA LEU A 240 -37.31 20.71 -13.77
C LEU A 240 -37.96 21.49 -14.91
N LEU A 241 -37.18 22.26 -15.66
CA LEU A 241 -37.66 22.98 -16.86
C LEU A 241 -37.95 22.05 -18.03
N GLN A 242 -37.21 20.95 -18.17
CA GLN A 242 -37.50 19.91 -19.17
C GLN A 242 -38.79 19.13 -18.83
N GLN A 243 -39.07 18.90 -17.54
CA GLN A 243 -40.31 18.24 -17.11
C GLN A 243 -41.56 19.13 -17.22
N TRP A 244 -41.38 20.45 -17.35
CA TRP A 244 -42.48 21.42 -17.41
C TRP A 244 -42.43 22.26 -18.70
N PRO A 245 -42.97 21.77 -19.85
CA PRO A 245 -43.06 22.57 -21.07
C PRO A 245 -44.07 23.75 -20.94
N PRO A 246 -44.01 24.76 -21.83
CA PRO A 246 -43.91 26.16 -21.42
C PRO A 246 -45.27 26.87 -21.39
N ASN A 247 -45.70 27.30 -20.21
CA ASN A 247 -46.67 28.40 -20.06
C ASN A 247 -46.04 29.64 -19.41
N LEU A 248 -44.70 29.72 -19.38
CA LEU A 248 -43.98 30.87 -18.87
C LEU A 248 -43.65 31.79 -20.05
N SER A 249 -44.38 32.90 -20.16
CA SER A 249 -44.20 33.93 -21.19
C SER A 249 -42.88 34.71 -21.10
N THR A 250 -42.00 34.34 -20.16
CA THR A 250 -40.74 35.02 -19.84
C THR A 250 -39.69 34.00 -19.46
N CYS A 251 -38.46 34.15 -19.98
CA CYS A 251 -37.34 33.31 -19.58
C CYS A 251 -37.15 33.41 -18.06
N PRO A 252 -37.16 32.28 -17.32
CA PRO A 252 -36.96 32.30 -15.88
C PRO A 252 -35.55 32.79 -15.59
N LYS A 253 -35.43 33.75 -14.66
CA LYS A 253 -34.15 34.22 -14.14
C LYS A 253 -33.91 33.55 -12.80
N VAL A 254 -32.93 32.66 -12.74
CA VAL A 254 -32.52 32.01 -11.50
C VAL A 254 -31.24 32.66 -11.01
N ARG A 255 -31.26 33.08 -9.74
CA ARG A 255 -30.08 33.64 -9.08
C ARG A 255 -29.55 32.62 -8.11
N ILE A 256 -28.29 32.27 -8.27
CA ILE A 256 -27.58 31.45 -7.29
C ILE A 256 -26.64 32.36 -6.51
N ALA A 257 -26.71 32.24 -5.20
CA ALA A 257 -25.85 32.92 -4.26
C ALA A 257 -24.86 31.91 -3.70
N CYS A 258 -23.56 32.15 -3.88
CA CYS A 258 -22.53 31.39 -3.19
C CYS A 258 -21.54 32.36 -2.54
N GLU A 259 -21.36 32.22 -1.22
CA GLU A 259 -20.29 32.92 -0.51
C GLU A 259 -18.94 32.43 -1.03
N ASP A 260 -18.08 33.39 -1.37
CA ASP A 260 -16.66 33.24 -1.74
C ASP A 260 -16.31 32.65 -3.12
N LEU A 261 -17.24 32.55 -4.08
CA LEU A 261 -16.91 32.21 -5.47
C LEU A 261 -16.88 33.45 -6.37
N SER A 262 -15.71 34.10 -6.42
CA SER A 262 -15.41 34.96 -7.57
C SER A 262 -15.22 34.06 -8.79
N PHE A 263 -16.19 34.06 -9.71
CA PHE A 263 -16.04 33.49 -11.07
C PHE A 263 -15.05 34.33 -11.90
N GLU A 264 -13.90 34.69 -11.35
CA GLU A 264 -12.89 35.45 -12.05
C GLU A 264 -12.32 34.62 -13.20
N ASN A 265 -12.13 35.28 -14.34
CA ASN A 265 -11.62 34.70 -15.59
C ASN A 265 -10.13 34.33 -15.52
N HIS A 266 -9.62 33.97 -14.36
CA HIS A 266 -8.24 33.53 -14.23
C HIS A 266 -8.06 32.13 -14.82
N PRO A 267 -7.04 31.91 -15.67
CA PRO A 267 -6.78 30.60 -16.25
C PRO A 267 -6.32 29.65 -15.14
N LEU A 268 -7.17 28.68 -14.80
CA LEU A 268 -6.84 27.56 -13.94
C LEU A 268 -5.90 26.61 -14.71
N SER A 269 -4.92 26.02 -14.02
CA SER A 269 -4.00 25.06 -14.63
C SER A 269 -4.75 23.75 -14.97
N PRO A 270 -4.51 23.12 -16.14
CA PRO A 270 -5.20 21.89 -16.54
C PRO A 270 -4.85 20.65 -15.68
N MET A 271 -3.89 20.76 -14.76
CA MET A 271 -3.57 19.72 -13.77
C MET A 271 -4.33 19.92 -12.43
N ASP A 272 -5.11 20.99 -12.32
CA ASP A 272 -5.81 21.34 -11.08
C ASP A 272 -7.18 20.64 -11.07
N ALA A 273 -7.50 19.83 -10.05
CA ALA A 273 -8.78 19.12 -9.97
C ALA A 273 -10.00 20.08 -9.96
N ARG A 274 -9.77 21.36 -9.66
CA ARG A 274 -10.75 22.46 -9.75
C ARG A 274 -11.09 22.85 -11.20
N PHE A 275 -10.16 22.65 -12.13
CA PHE A 275 -10.31 22.99 -13.54
C PHE A 275 -11.47 22.23 -14.16
N ASP A 276 -11.58 20.92 -13.90
CA ASP A 276 -12.62 20.07 -14.47
C ASP A 276 -14.00 20.47 -13.97
N LEU A 277 -14.19 20.63 -12.65
CA LEU A 277 -15.47 21.01 -12.05
C LEU A 277 -15.94 22.42 -12.46
N VAL A 278 -15.05 23.41 -12.43
CA VAL A 278 -15.41 24.79 -12.84
C VAL A 278 -15.69 24.86 -14.34
N SER A 279 -14.98 24.09 -15.16
CA SER A 279 -15.24 23.99 -16.60
C SER A 279 -16.58 23.31 -16.87
N SER A 280 -16.90 22.22 -16.18
CA SER A 280 -18.22 21.56 -16.27
C SER A 280 -19.37 22.46 -15.84
N ILE A 281 -19.20 23.28 -14.79
CA ILE A 281 -20.21 24.27 -14.38
C ILE A 281 -20.39 25.35 -15.45
N ARG A 282 -19.30 25.86 -16.03
CA ARG A 282 -19.35 26.86 -17.11
C ARG A 282 -20.05 26.33 -18.35
N GLU A 283 -19.75 25.09 -18.73
CA GLU A 283 -20.45 24.40 -19.81
C GLU A 283 -21.94 24.24 -19.46
N ALA A 284 -22.29 23.71 -18.29
CA ALA A 284 -23.68 23.55 -17.88
C ALA A 284 -24.49 24.86 -17.91
N ILE A 285 -23.87 25.99 -17.53
CA ILE A 285 -24.48 27.32 -17.64
C ILE A 285 -24.67 27.75 -19.11
N LEU A 286 -23.69 27.51 -19.98
CA LEU A 286 -23.76 27.85 -21.41
C LEU A 286 -24.85 27.06 -22.16
N TRP A 287 -25.06 25.80 -21.77
CA TRP A 287 -26.04 24.91 -22.40
C TRP A 287 -27.45 25.03 -21.81
N SER A 288 -27.60 25.70 -20.66
CA SER A 288 -28.90 25.90 -20.02
C SER A 288 -29.73 26.99 -20.72
N SER A 289 -31.05 26.79 -20.76
CA SER A 289 -32.01 27.75 -21.32
C SER A 289 -32.34 28.93 -20.38
N VAL A 290 -31.70 28.97 -19.21
CA VAL A 290 -31.95 29.92 -18.11
C VAL A 290 -30.87 31.00 -18.08
N ASP A 291 -31.27 32.24 -17.80
CA ASP A 291 -30.33 33.34 -17.59
C ASP A 291 -29.81 33.30 -16.15
N TRP A 292 -28.61 32.76 -15.97
CA TRP A 292 -27.93 32.60 -14.69
C TRP A 292 -27.14 33.88 -14.35
N SER A 293 -27.42 34.46 -13.18
CA SER A 293 -26.64 35.61 -12.68
C SER A 293 -26.07 35.31 -11.29
N PRO A 294 -24.75 35.49 -11.08
CA PRO A 294 -24.16 35.36 -9.76
C PRO A 294 -24.60 36.54 -8.89
N GLN A 295 -25.11 36.26 -7.70
CA GLN A 295 -25.42 37.29 -6.71
C GLN A 295 -24.53 37.11 -5.49
N HIS A 296 -23.71 38.11 -5.17
CA HIS A 296 -22.98 38.14 -3.91
C HIS A 296 -23.98 38.30 -2.75
N VAL A 297 -23.94 37.36 -1.81
CA VAL A 297 -24.61 37.51 -0.52
C VAL A 297 -23.73 38.44 0.30
N TYR A 298 -24.17 39.68 0.50
CA TYR A 298 -23.60 40.52 1.53
C TYR A 298 -24.17 40.05 2.87
N CYS A 299 -23.32 39.50 3.74
CA CYS A 299 -23.58 39.55 5.17
C CYS A 299 -23.29 40.95 5.70
#